data_AF-A0A0A9Y9T0-F1
#
_entry.id   AF-A0A0A9Y9T0-F1
#
_cell.length_a   1.000
_cell.length_b   1.000
_cell.length_c   1.000
_cell.angle_alpha   90.00
_cell.angle_beta   90.00
_cell.angle_gamma   90.00
#
_symmetry.space_group_name_H-M   'P 1'
#
loop_
_entity.id
_entity.type
_entity.pdbx_description
1 polymer ?
#
loop_
_entity_poly.entity_id
_entity_poly.type
_entity_poly.pdbx_seq_one_letter_code
_entity_poly.pdbx_strand_id
1 'polypeptide(L)'
;MDFMRLIQAGHISLGWGDIAYNFLVGGDGVVYAGTGWNREGHHSLEINNNKSVAIAFLGNFNNVVPTPGQMKAGEAVVDVGLRLHKLDSDVYVVLQSQIRPFQSPGLHVEKIVKTEWPQWSPLGDIDVETPYNFTARYFNRSDWFAADPKIPLPKQPNFPLHSVVVYYTENFNQSQRNSLKTMMELQNFYQNRSFSDVPSNFLIFADGCIFEGRGWDYIGERSTNLFDNSTLKFALRVELVSLEESSQKFTPEMNTSLTLLLEESVKIGKLISKYKVYEFDEEYKYRRWLTPLH
;
A
#
# COMPACT_ATOMS: atom_id res chain seq x y z
N MET A 1 -32.36 6.37 -5.05
CA MET A 1 -32.24 6.71 -3.61
C MET A 1 -31.80 5.50 -2.77
N ASP A 2 -32.10 4.26 -3.18
CA ASP A 2 -31.81 3.05 -2.38
C ASP A 2 -30.32 2.65 -2.30
N PHE A 3 -29.53 2.98 -3.32
CA PHE A 3 -28.12 2.61 -3.38
C PHE A 3 -27.24 3.32 -2.32
N MET A 4 -27.50 4.60 -2.05
CA MET A 4 -26.78 5.37 -1.03
C MET A 4 -27.01 4.80 0.38
N ARG A 5 -28.24 4.38 0.67
CA ARG A 5 -28.59 3.73 1.95
C ARG A 5 -27.91 2.38 2.10
N LEU A 6 -27.72 1.65 1.00
CA LEU A 6 -27.02 0.37 1.01
C LEU A 6 -25.53 0.54 1.34
N ILE A 7 -24.85 1.52 0.74
CA ILE A 7 -23.45 1.83 1.06
C ILE A 7 -23.33 2.26 2.54
N GLN A 8 -24.20 3.17 2.98
CA GLN A 8 -24.21 3.65 4.36
C GLN A 8 -24.46 2.50 5.36
N ALA A 9 -25.44 1.64 5.11
CA ALA A 9 -25.72 0.48 5.95
C ALA A 9 -24.53 -0.50 6.01
N GLY A 10 -23.85 -0.70 4.87
CA GLY A 10 -22.61 -1.48 4.81
C GLY A 10 -21.53 -0.90 5.71
N HIS A 11 -21.25 0.40 5.60
CA HIS A 11 -20.27 1.08 6.45
C HIS A 11 -20.64 1.07 7.94
N ILE A 12 -21.90 1.28 8.29
CA ILE A 12 -22.38 1.18 9.68
C ILE A 12 -22.18 -0.25 10.22
N SER A 13 -22.39 -1.29 9.40
CA SER A 13 -22.15 -2.68 9.80
C SER A 13 -20.67 -2.99 10.05
N LEU A 14 -19.76 -2.21 9.47
CA LEU A 14 -18.31 -2.26 9.75
C LEU A 14 -17.92 -1.46 11.01
N GLY A 15 -18.90 -0.92 11.75
CA GLY A 15 -18.70 -0.14 12.97
C GLY A 15 -18.42 1.35 12.73
N TRP A 16 -18.62 1.86 11.51
CA TRP A 16 -18.41 3.27 11.21
C TRP A 16 -19.61 4.12 11.62
N GLY A 17 -19.37 5.38 11.98
CA GLY A 17 -20.43 6.29 12.42
C GLY A 17 -21.36 6.76 11.30
N ASP A 18 -20.89 6.73 10.05
CA ASP A 18 -21.63 7.11 8.85
C ASP A 18 -20.95 6.53 7.59
N ILE A 19 -21.44 6.91 6.41
CA ILE A 19 -20.76 6.68 5.13
C ILE A 19 -19.39 7.37 5.11
N ALA A 20 -18.33 6.69 4.63
CA ALA A 20 -16.97 7.21 4.74
C ALA A 20 -16.67 8.48 3.92
N TYR A 21 -17.39 8.72 2.84
CA TYR A 21 -17.10 9.79 1.89
C TYR A 21 -17.95 11.04 2.15
N ASN A 22 -17.38 12.22 1.94
CA ASN A 22 -18.12 13.48 2.07
C ASN A 22 -19.15 13.62 0.94
N PHE A 23 -18.76 13.28 -0.27
CA PHE A 23 -19.61 13.32 -1.45
C PHE A 23 -19.42 12.05 -2.29
N LEU A 24 -20.51 11.60 -2.92
CA LEU A 24 -20.51 10.48 -3.85
C LEU A 24 -21.12 10.93 -5.17
N VAL A 25 -20.55 10.53 -6.29
CA VAL A 25 -21.00 10.97 -7.62
C VAL A 25 -21.48 9.77 -8.42
N GLY A 26 -22.77 9.77 -8.78
CA GLY A 26 -23.39 8.71 -9.57
C GLY A 26 -23.04 8.77 -11.04
N GLY A 27 -23.21 7.65 -11.75
CA GLY A 27 -23.05 7.58 -13.21
C GLY A 27 -24.05 8.44 -13.99
N ASP A 28 -25.12 8.86 -13.32
CA ASP A 28 -26.14 9.83 -13.76
C ASP A 28 -25.66 11.29 -13.70
N GLY A 29 -24.47 11.56 -13.15
CA GLY A 29 -23.94 12.91 -12.95
C GLY A 29 -24.55 13.64 -11.75
N VAL A 30 -25.23 12.92 -10.85
CA VAL A 30 -25.77 13.50 -9.61
C VAL A 30 -24.75 13.37 -8.49
N VAL A 31 -24.56 14.46 -7.73
CA VAL A 31 -23.77 14.47 -6.50
C VAL A 31 -24.69 14.18 -5.32
N TYR A 32 -24.38 13.12 -4.59
CA TYR A 32 -25.05 12.70 -3.37
C TYR A 32 -24.20 13.12 -2.17
N ALA A 33 -24.81 13.80 -1.20
CA ALA A 33 -24.14 14.11 0.06
C ALA A 33 -24.00 12.82 0.90
N GLY A 34 -22.77 12.54 1.33
CA GLY A 34 -22.47 11.61 2.41
C GLY A 34 -22.39 12.37 3.74
N THR A 35 -21.21 12.41 4.35
CA THR A 35 -21.00 13.25 5.56
C THR A 35 -21.10 14.76 5.27
N GLY A 36 -20.91 15.16 4.01
CA GLY A 36 -21.00 16.56 3.57
C GLY A 36 -19.80 17.42 3.99
N TRP A 37 -19.96 18.75 3.94
CA TRP A 37 -18.86 19.71 4.11
C TRP A 37 -18.31 19.87 5.54
N ASN A 38 -19.13 19.66 6.57
CA ASN A 38 -18.80 20.07 7.95
C ASN A 38 -18.54 18.87 8.88
N ARG A 39 -18.29 17.68 8.31
CA ARG A 39 -18.05 16.46 9.06
C ARG A 39 -16.91 15.68 8.42
N GLU A 40 -16.01 15.21 9.27
CA GLU A 40 -14.94 14.29 8.90
C GLU A 40 -15.53 13.00 8.32
N GLY A 41 -14.93 12.53 7.23
CA GLY A 41 -15.21 11.20 6.68
C GLY A 41 -14.30 10.12 7.27
N HIS A 42 -14.47 8.89 6.81
CA HIS A 42 -13.62 7.74 7.18
C HIS A 42 -12.94 7.12 5.93
N HIS A 43 -12.61 7.96 4.95
CA HIS A 43 -12.31 7.54 3.57
C HIS A 43 -10.85 7.20 3.29
N SER A 44 -9.91 7.75 4.04
CA SER A 44 -8.48 7.40 3.99
C SER A 44 -8.06 6.97 5.38
N LEU A 45 -7.66 5.70 5.53
CA LEU A 45 -7.18 5.08 6.77
C LEU A 45 -6.27 6.04 7.58
N GLU A 46 -6.89 6.84 8.44
CA GLU A 46 -6.27 7.70 9.46
C GLU A 46 -5.48 8.93 8.96
N ILE A 47 -5.44 9.28 7.67
CA ILE A 47 -4.68 10.46 7.21
C ILE A 47 -5.60 11.62 6.83
N ASN A 48 -5.43 12.75 7.52
CA ASN A 48 -5.98 14.08 7.19
C ASN A 48 -7.49 14.12 6.88
N ASN A 49 -8.28 13.15 7.36
CA ASN A 49 -9.74 13.15 7.15
C ASN A 49 -10.40 14.40 7.77
N ASN A 50 -9.80 15.00 8.80
CA ASN A 50 -10.22 16.25 9.42
C ASN A 50 -9.79 17.53 8.67
N LYS A 51 -8.96 17.41 7.63
CA LYS A 51 -8.43 18.51 6.80
C LYS A 51 -8.71 18.30 5.30
N SER A 52 -9.59 17.37 4.95
CA SER A 52 -9.85 17.02 3.55
C SER A 52 -11.32 16.70 3.31
N VAL A 53 -11.71 16.74 2.03
CA VAL A 53 -13.05 16.38 1.56
C VAL A 53 -12.89 15.26 0.55
N ALA A 54 -13.50 14.10 0.81
CA ALA A 54 -13.49 13.00 -0.14
C ALA A 54 -14.68 12.97 -1.07
N ILE A 55 -14.37 12.75 -2.34
CA ILE A 55 -15.34 12.56 -3.41
C ILE A 55 -15.15 11.14 -3.95
N ALA A 56 -16.15 10.28 -3.78
CA ALA A 56 -16.15 8.94 -4.34
C ALA A 56 -16.99 8.87 -5.61
N PHE A 57 -16.39 8.46 -6.72
CA PHE A 57 -17.15 8.13 -7.92
C PHE A 57 -17.76 6.73 -7.78
N LEU A 58 -19.07 6.61 -7.95
CA LEU A 58 -19.78 5.33 -7.86
C LEU A 58 -19.50 4.50 -9.12
N GLY A 59 -18.68 3.46 -8.99
CA GLY A 59 -18.32 2.53 -10.06
C GLY A 59 -16.95 1.86 -9.82
N ASN A 60 -16.51 1.07 -10.80
CA ASN A 60 -15.15 0.52 -10.85
C ASN A 60 -14.45 1.02 -12.12
N PHE A 61 -13.59 2.03 -11.95
CA PHE A 61 -12.95 2.73 -13.07
C PHE A 61 -11.54 2.24 -13.39
N ASN A 62 -11.17 1.04 -12.91
CA ASN A 62 -9.96 0.38 -13.38
C ASN A 62 -10.11 -0.06 -14.85
N ASN A 63 -11.32 -0.49 -15.24
CA ASN A 63 -11.59 -1.05 -16.57
C ASN A 63 -12.72 -0.33 -17.32
N VAL A 64 -13.41 0.59 -16.67
CA VAL A 64 -14.55 1.33 -17.25
C VAL A 64 -14.25 2.81 -17.19
N VAL A 65 -14.51 3.52 -18.29
CA VAL A 65 -14.38 4.98 -18.34
C VAL A 65 -15.60 5.61 -17.64
N PRO A 66 -15.43 6.54 -16.68
CA PRO A 66 -16.55 7.26 -16.07
C PRO A 66 -17.28 8.11 -17.11
N THR A 67 -18.57 8.37 -16.90
CA THR A 67 -19.31 9.23 -17.83
C THR A 67 -18.82 10.68 -17.75
N PRO A 68 -18.86 11.46 -18.84
CA PRO A 68 -18.48 12.88 -18.78
C PRO A 68 -19.30 13.68 -17.77
N GLY A 69 -20.58 13.36 -17.61
CA GLY A 69 -21.45 13.97 -16.60
C GLY A 69 -21.00 13.66 -15.18
N GLN A 70 -20.60 12.41 -14.92
CA GLN A 70 -20.07 12.00 -13.62
C GLN A 70 -18.76 12.74 -13.29
N MET A 71 -17.83 12.86 -14.23
CA MET A 71 -16.57 13.59 -13.98
C MET A 71 -16.79 15.09 -13.75
N LYS A 72 -17.63 15.74 -14.58
CA LYS A 72 -17.99 17.15 -14.39
C LYS A 72 -18.71 17.41 -13.06
N ALA A 73 -19.56 16.48 -12.64
CA ALA A 73 -20.23 16.60 -11.35
C ALA A 73 -19.24 16.51 -10.18
N GLY A 74 -18.21 15.66 -10.27
CA GLY A 74 -17.12 15.62 -9.30
C GLY A 74 -16.31 16.92 -9.26
N GLU A 75 -15.93 17.46 -10.41
CA GLU A 75 -15.20 18.73 -10.51
C GLU A 75 -16.02 19.89 -9.92
N ALA A 76 -17.32 19.92 -10.22
CA ALA A 76 -18.23 20.91 -9.69
C ALA A 76 -18.31 20.92 -8.15
N VAL A 77 -18.03 19.80 -7.47
CA VAL A 77 -17.93 19.79 -6.00
C VAL A 77 -16.77 20.68 -5.53
N VAL A 78 -15.62 20.61 -6.21
CA VAL A 78 -14.45 21.44 -5.90
C VAL A 78 -14.77 22.92 -6.11
N ASP A 79 -15.37 23.26 -7.26
CA ASP A 79 -15.76 24.64 -7.58
C ASP A 79 -16.79 25.20 -6.59
N VAL A 80 -17.78 24.40 -6.21
CA VAL A 80 -18.78 24.77 -5.20
C VAL A 80 -18.11 24.96 -3.84
N GLY A 81 -17.19 24.08 -3.47
CA GLY A 81 -16.44 24.15 -2.22
C GLY A 81 -15.62 25.44 -2.12
N LEU A 82 -14.91 25.81 -3.18
CA LEU A 82 -14.17 27.07 -3.28
C LEU A 82 -15.09 28.29 -3.16
N ARG A 83 -16.19 28.32 -3.93
CA ARG A 83 -17.15 29.43 -3.91
C ARG A 83 -17.84 29.60 -2.55
N LEU A 84 -18.08 28.50 -1.83
CA LEU A 84 -18.69 28.51 -0.50
C LEU A 84 -17.67 28.73 0.62
N HIS A 85 -16.39 28.91 0.31
CA HIS A 85 -15.29 28.98 1.28
C HIS A 85 -15.27 27.76 2.23
N LYS A 86 -15.63 26.59 1.69
CA LYS A 86 -15.50 25.28 2.35
C LYS A 86 -14.17 24.61 2.02
N LEU A 87 -13.53 25.04 0.93
CA LEU A 87 -12.17 24.69 0.54
C LEU A 87 -11.35 25.98 0.49
N ASP A 88 -10.08 25.89 0.91
CA ASP A 88 -9.14 27.01 0.80
C ASP A 88 -8.86 27.34 -0.68
N SER A 89 -8.49 28.59 -0.96
CA SER A 89 -8.25 29.05 -2.32
C SER A 89 -7.09 28.35 -3.03
N ASP A 90 -6.17 27.76 -2.27
CA ASP A 90 -5.02 26.97 -2.71
C ASP A 90 -5.25 25.46 -2.56
N VAL A 91 -6.52 25.03 -2.47
CA VAL A 91 -6.89 23.61 -2.43
C VAL A 91 -6.31 22.86 -3.62
N TYR A 92 -5.86 21.64 -3.35
CA TYR A 92 -5.38 20.71 -4.35
C TYR A 92 -6.19 19.42 -4.31
N VAL A 93 -6.28 18.76 -5.46
CA VAL A 93 -6.95 17.46 -5.63
C VAL A 93 -5.91 16.37 -5.77
N VAL A 94 -6.16 15.29 -5.04
CA VAL A 94 -5.26 14.14 -4.91
C VAL A 94 -6.07 12.88 -5.10
N LEU A 95 -5.46 11.88 -5.69
CA LEU A 95 -6.07 10.57 -5.83
C LEU A 95 -5.73 9.73 -4.60
N GLN A 96 -6.64 8.86 -4.17
CA GLN A 96 -6.37 7.94 -3.06
C GLN A 96 -5.14 7.05 -3.36
N SER A 97 -4.93 6.68 -4.63
CA SER A 97 -3.75 5.99 -5.14
C SER A 97 -2.45 6.82 -5.10
N GLN A 98 -2.52 8.15 -4.94
CA GLN A 98 -1.33 8.98 -4.68
C GLN A 98 -0.95 9.00 -3.20
N ILE A 99 -1.92 8.80 -2.30
CA ILE A 99 -1.70 8.87 -0.84
C ILE A 99 -1.19 7.54 -0.28
N ARG A 100 -1.77 6.42 -0.75
CA ARG A 100 -1.50 5.08 -0.25
C ARG A 100 -1.62 4.06 -1.40
N PRO A 101 -1.11 2.83 -1.21
CA PRO A 101 -1.23 1.71 -2.15
C PRO A 101 -2.67 1.21 -2.35
N PHE A 102 -3.57 2.07 -2.82
CA PHE A 102 -4.92 1.73 -3.23
C PHE A 102 -5.05 1.78 -4.76
N GLN A 103 -5.92 0.94 -5.33
CA GLN A 103 -6.31 1.06 -6.75
C GLN A 103 -7.25 2.24 -6.99
N SER A 104 -8.02 2.62 -5.97
CA SER A 104 -8.97 3.74 -6.02
C SER A 104 -8.27 5.06 -6.38
N PRO A 105 -8.85 5.91 -7.24
CA PRO A 105 -10.20 5.80 -7.81
C PRO A 105 -10.28 5.01 -9.14
N GLY A 106 -9.20 4.33 -9.54
CA GLY A 106 -9.10 3.57 -10.78
C GLY A 106 -8.43 4.33 -11.92
N LEU A 107 -7.81 3.59 -12.84
CA LEU A 107 -6.94 4.12 -13.90
C LEU A 107 -7.61 5.18 -14.79
N HIS A 108 -8.90 5.04 -15.10
CA HIS A 108 -9.59 6.00 -15.96
C HIS A 108 -9.91 7.31 -15.25
N VAL A 109 -10.32 7.28 -13.98
CA VAL A 109 -10.50 8.50 -13.18
C VAL A 109 -9.16 9.16 -12.96
N GLU A 110 -8.13 8.38 -12.59
CA GLU A 110 -6.76 8.87 -12.42
C GLU A 110 -6.28 9.62 -13.66
N LYS A 111 -6.48 9.05 -14.86
CA LYS A 111 -6.12 9.69 -16.12
C LYS A 111 -6.83 11.03 -16.30
N ILE A 112 -8.16 11.06 -16.17
CA ILE A 112 -8.97 12.26 -16.41
C ILE A 112 -8.62 13.37 -15.43
N VAL A 113 -8.57 13.07 -14.12
CA VAL A 113 -8.21 14.07 -13.10
C VAL A 113 -6.83 14.67 -13.37
N LYS A 114 -5.84 13.82 -13.68
CA LYS A 114 -4.47 14.27 -13.97
C LYS A 114 -4.37 15.19 -15.20
N THR A 115 -5.22 14.99 -16.20
CA THR A 115 -5.14 15.73 -17.47
C THR A 115 -6.10 16.90 -17.57
N GLU A 116 -7.21 16.88 -16.83
CA GLU A 116 -8.32 17.82 -17.01
C GLU A 116 -8.57 18.71 -15.80
N TRP A 117 -8.27 18.27 -14.57
CA TRP A 117 -8.61 19.04 -13.37
C TRP A 117 -7.50 20.03 -13.00
N PRO A 118 -7.77 21.35 -12.98
CA PRO A 118 -6.74 22.36 -12.74
C PRO A 118 -6.19 22.35 -11.32
N GLN A 119 -6.98 21.89 -10.33
CA GLN A 119 -6.55 21.74 -8.94
C GLN A 119 -5.77 20.44 -8.71
N TRP A 120 -5.69 19.54 -9.69
CA TRP A 120 -4.90 18.32 -9.50
C TRP A 120 -3.44 18.67 -9.20
N SER A 121 -2.88 18.00 -8.20
CA SER A 121 -1.48 18.16 -7.83
C SER A 121 -0.74 16.82 -7.92
N PRO A 122 0.46 16.78 -8.53
CA PRO A 122 1.29 15.58 -8.60
C PRO A 122 1.81 15.13 -7.23
N LEU A 123 1.82 16.03 -6.25
CA LEU A 123 2.15 15.81 -4.83
C LEU A 123 3.31 14.85 -4.60
N GLY A 124 4.50 15.33 -4.95
CA GLY A 124 5.74 14.73 -4.45
C GLY A 124 5.83 14.68 -2.92
N ASP A 125 5.08 15.54 -2.20
CA ASP A 125 5.21 15.75 -0.75
C ASP A 125 3.86 16.03 -0.04
N ILE A 126 2.82 15.19 -0.19
CA ILE A 126 1.88 15.11 0.95
C ILE A 126 2.70 14.44 2.05
N ASP A 127 2.87 15.11 3.18
CA ASP A 127 3.34 14.49 4.41
C ASP A 127 2.23 13.55 4.91
N VAL A 128 2.10 12.40 4.21
CA VAL A 128 1.13 11.37 4.55
C VAL A 128 1.71 10.65 5.75
N GLU A 129 1.61 11.24 6.95
CA GLU A 129 2.13 10.65 8.19
C GLU A 129 1.95 9.13 8.15
N THR A 130 3.06 8.42 7.99
CA THR A 130 3.00 6.97 7.76
C THR A 130 2.50 6.36 9.06
N PRO A 131 1.37 5.61 9.07
CA PRO A 131 0.64 5.36 10.30
C PRO A 131 1.55 4.60 11.25
N TYR A 132 1.57 4.93 12.53
CA TYR A 132 2.60 4.38 13.43
C TYR A 132 2.42 2.89 13.77
N ASN A 133 1.29 2.27 13.39
CA ASN A 133 0.97 0.89 13.76
C ASN A 133 1.16 -0.11 12.61
N PHE A 134 1.41 -1.37 12.97
CA PHE A 134 1.64 -2.46 12.01
C PHE A 134 0.44 -2.70 11.09
N THR A 135 -0.78 -2.76 11.63
CA THR A 135 -1.99 -3.12 10.86
C THR A 135 -2.28 -2.14 9.72
N ALA A 136 -2.05 -0.84 9.93
CA ALA A 136 -2.26 0.18 8.91
C ALA A 136 -1.16 0.20 7.83
N ARG A 137 -0.01 -0.44 8.08
CA ARG A 137 1.08 -0.61 7.11
C ARG A 137 1.05 -1.96 6.40
N TYR A 138 0.37 -2.96 6.97
CA TYR A 138 0.41 -4.34 6.50
C TYR A 138 -0.71 -4.65 5.51
N PHE A 139 -0.32 -5.14 4.34
CA PHE A 139 -1.19 -5.61 3.27
C PHE A 139 -1.00 -7.11 3.11
N ASN A 140 -2.02 -7.88 3.47
CA ASN A 140 -2.03 -9.32 3.22
C ASN A 140 -2.18 -9.60 1.70
N ARG A 141 -1.98 -10.85 1.29
CA ARG A 141 -2.07 -11.25 -0.14
C ARG A 141 -3.36 -10.83 -0.84
N SER A 142 -4.50 -10.88 -0.15
CA SER A 142 -5.78 -10.47 -0.74
C SER A 142 -5.89 -8.95 -0.87
N ASP A 143 -5.31 -8.17 0.05
CA ASP A 143 -5.37 -6.70 0.03
C ASP A 143 -4.64 -6.12 -1.19
N TRP A 144 -3.57 -6.76 -1.65
CA TRP A 144 -2.79 -6.33 -2.82
C TRP A 144 -3.09 -7.12 -4.09
N PHE A 145 -4.14 -7.94 -4.10
CA PHE A 145 -4.59 -8.71 -5.27
C PHE A 145 -3.54 -9.69 -5.80
N ALA A 146 -2.86 -10.38 -4.89
CA ALA A 146 -1.87 -11.37 -5.25
C ALA A 146 -2.42 -12.42 -6.20
N ALA A 147 -1.71 -12.66 -7.30
CA ALA A 147 -1.90 -13.85 -8.11
C ALA A 147 -1.54 -15.10 -7.29
N ASP A 148 -2.13 -16.24 -7.66
CA ASP A 148 -1.72 -17.53 -7.09
C ASP A 148 -0.25 -17.84 -7.45
N PRO A 149 0.47 -18.56 -6.57
CA PRO A 149 1.79 -19.06 -6.91
C PRO A 149 1.69 -20.09 -8.04
N LYS A 150 2.68 -20.14 -8.94
CA LYS A 150 2.73 -21.07 -10.08
C LYS A 150 2.69 -22.54 -9.67
N ILE A 151 3.20 -22.83 -8.47
CA ILE A 151 3.17 -24.15 -7.84
C ILE A 151 2.90 -23.98 -6.33
N PRO A 152 2.37 -25.00 -5.64
CA PRO A 152 2.20 -24.95 -4.19
C PRO A 152 3.49 -24.59 -3.47
N LEU A 153 3.42 -23.59 -2.57
CA LEU A 153 4.58 -23.11 -1.84
C LEU A 153 5.00 -24.10 -0.74
N PRO A 154 6.31 -24.29 -0.51
CA PRO A 154 6.81 -25.16 0.55
C PRO A 154 6.49 -24.56 1.92
N LYS A 155 5.79 -25.31 2.78
CA LYS A 155 5.46 -24.88 4.15
C LYS A 155 6.70 -24.69 5.00
N GLN A 156 6.66 -23.71 5.89
CA GLN A 156 7.66 -23.48 6.92
C GLN A 156 7.53 -24.55 8.03
N PRO A 157 8.50 -25.47 8.18
CA PRO A 157 8.39 -26.55 9.17
C PRO A 157 8.73 -26.09 10.60
N ASN A 158 9.41 -24.96 10.76
CA ASN A 158 10.00 -24.56 12.03
C ASN A 158 9.37 -23.25 12.52
N PHE A 159 8.77 -23.28 13.70
CA PHE A 159 8.42 -22.09 14.47
C PHE A 159 8.81 -22.28 15.94
N PRO A 160 9.23 -21.22 16.65
CA PRO A 160 9.52 -19.88 16.14
C PRO A 160 10.82 -19.83 15.31
N LEU A 161 10.88 -18.93 14.34
CA LEU A 161 12.06 -18.69 13.51
C LEU A 161 13.16 -17.99 14.29
N HIS A 162 14.42 -18.36 14.03
CA HIS A 162 15.59 -17.86 14.79
C HIS A 162 16.37 -16.76 14.06
N SER A 163 16.13 -16.60 12.76
CA SER A 163 16.92 -15.73 11.90
C SER A 163 16.01 -14.98 10.95
N VAL A 164 16.39 -13.74 10.68
CA VAL A 164 15.80 -12.86 9.68
C VAL A 164 16.88 -12.56 8.64
N VAL A 165 16.53 -12.63 7.37
CA VAL A 165 17.38 -12.21 6.26
C VAL A 165 16.74 -11.00 5.62
N VAL A 166 17.47 -9.90 5.59
CA VAL A 166 17.09 -8.65 4.94
C VAL A 166 17.94 -8.48 3.69
N TYR A 167 17.33 -8.11 2.58
CA TYR A 167 18.03 -7.77 1.35
C TYR A 167 17.30 -6.65 0.62
N TYR A 168 17.98 -6.04 -0.34
CA TYR A 168 17.55 -4.79 -0.96
C TYR A 168 17.37 -4.97 -2.47
N THR A 169 16.33 -4.34 -3.00
CA THR A 169 15.98 -4.31 -4.41
C THR A 169 15.89 -2.85 -4.86
N GLU A 170 16.83 -2.45 -5.71
CA GLU A 170 16.89 -1.09 -6.28
C GLU A 170 16.15 -1.00 -7.61
N ASN A 171 15.69 0.21 -7.92
CA ASN A 171 15.30 0.63 -9.27
C ASN A 171 14.23 -0.23 -9.93
N PHE A 172 13.38 -0.88 -9.14
CA PHE A 172 12.24 -1.61 -9.67
C PHE A 172 11.14 -0.61 -10.08
N ASN A 173 11.21 -0.19 -11.34
CA ASN A 173 10.29 0.72 -12.02
C ASN A 173 10.22 2.15 -11.45
N GLN A 174 11.23 2.97 -11.80
CA GLN A 174 11.34 4.39 -11.42
C GLN A 174 10.16 5.28 -11.89
N SER A 175 9.34 4.82 -12.84
CA SER A 175 8.18 5.58 -13.31
C SER A 175 6.96 5.47 -12.39
N GLN A 176 6.97 4.51 -11.45
CA GLN A 176 5.84 4.18 -10.60
C GLN A 176 6.16 4.48 -9.12
N ARG A 177 5.63 5.59 -8.60
CA ARG A 177 5.74 5.95 -7.17
C ARG A 177 4.70 5.26 -6.25
N ASN A 178 3.93 4.31 -6.77
CA ASN A 178 2.86 3.64 -6.03
C ASN A 178 3.28 2.20 -5.68
N SER A 179 3.49 1.93 -4.40
CA SER A 179 3.95 0.63 -3.90
C SER A 179 3.01 -0.53 -4.20
N LEU A 180 1.68 -0.34 -4.28
CA LEU A 180 0.75 -1.41 -4.69
C LEU A 180 1.02 -1.85 -6.14
N LYS A 181 1.05 -0.87 -7.05
CA LYS A 181 1.27 -1.14 -8.48
C LYS A 181 2.63 -1.80 -8.66
N THR A 182 3.66 -1.30 -7.97
CA THR A 182 5.00 -1.87 -8.00
C THR A 182 5.06 -3.29 -7.40
N MET A 183 4.33 -3.58 -6.32
CA MET A 183 4.22 -4.93 -5.75
C MET A 183 3.58 -5.94 -6.73
N MET A 184 2.50 -5.54 -7.40
CA MET A 184 1.85 -6.37 -8.43
C MET A 184 2.80 -6.65 -9.61
N GLU A 185 3.54 -5.64 -10.06
CA GLU A 185 4.53 -5.77 -11.12
C GLU A 185 5.71 -6.66 -10.70
N LEU A 186 6.17 -6.56 -9.44
CA LEU A 186 7.21 -7.43 -8.87
C LEU A 186 6.80 -8.88 -8.91
N GLN A 187 5.57 -9.20 -8.49
CA GLN A 187 5.08 -10.57 -8.57
C GLN A 187 5.09 -11.09 -10.01
N ASN A 188 4.55 -10.32 -10.95
CA ASN A 188 4.56 -10.70 -12.37
C ASN A 188 6.00 -10.88 -12.89
N PHE A 189 6.93 -10.00 -12.51
CA PHE A 189 8.34 -10.07 -12.88
C PHE A 189 9.03 -11.35 -12.35
N TYR A 190 8.75 -11.76 -11.12
CA TYR A 190 9.28 -13.00 -10.54
C TYR A 190 8.65 -14.24 -11.18
N GLN A 191 7.32 -14.26 -11.35
CA GLN A 191 6.59 -15.38 -11.93
C GLN A 191 6.87 -15.58 -13.43
N ASN A 192 7.13 -14.52 -14.19
CA ASN A 192 7.57 -14.61 -15.59
C ASN A 192 8.99 -15.16 -15.73
N ARG A 193 9.74 -15.22 -14.62
CA ARG A 193 10.97 -16.00 -14.53
C ARG A 193 10.67 -17.39 -13.97
N SER A 194 11.71 -18.03 -13.46
CA SER A 194 11.65 -19.39 -12.95
C SER A 194 11.16 -19.50 -11.49
N PHE A 195 10.82 -18.38 -10.83
CA PHE A 195 10.34 -18.41 -9.45
C PHE A 195 8.91 -18.93 -9.38
N SER A 196 8.57 -19.63 -8.28
CA SER A 196 7.20 -20.07 -8.05
C SER A 196 6.26 -18.91 -7.74
N ASP A 197 6.78 -17.88 -7.09
CA ASP A 197 6.10 -16.63 -6.72
C ASP A 197 7.15 -15.59 -6.30
N VAL A 198 6.72 -14.46 -5.73
CA VAL A 198 7.63 -13.53 -5.01
C VAL A 198 8.53 -14.32 -4.05
N PRO A 199 9.87 -14.14 -4.07
CA PRO A 199 10.79 -15.00 -3.33
C PRO A 199 10.79 -14.75 -1.82
N SER A 200 10.57 -13.51 -1.39
CA SER A 200 10.59 -13.08 0.01
C SER A 200 9.28 -13.40 0.74
N ASN A 201 9.37 -13.50 2.07
CA ASN A 201 8.18 -13.62 2.92
C ASN A 201 7.43 -12.29 2.98
N PHE A 202 8.16 -11.19 3.11
CA PHE A 202 7.61 -9.84 3.18
C PHE A 202 8.43 -8.87 2.35
N LEU A 203 7.77 -7.82 1.84
CA LEU A 203 8.38 -6.73 1.09
C LEU A 203 8.02 -5.42 1.78
N ILE A 204 9.00 -4.54 1.99
CA ILE A 204 8.81 -3.23 2.61
C ILE A 204 9.25 -2.16 1.63
N PHE A 205 8.34 -1.26 1.29
CA PHE A 205 8.58 -0.20 0.31
C PHE A 205 9.05 1.10 0.99
N ALA A 206 9.62 2.01 0.20
CA ALA A 206 10.14 3.30 0.66
C ALA A 206 9.10 4.15 1.40
N ASP A 207 7.82 3.98 1.06
CA ASP A 207 6.67 4.64 1.70
C ASP A 207 6.25 3.98 3.03
N GLY A 208 6.93 2.92 3.47
CA GLY A 208 6.64 2.20 4.71
C GLY A 208 5.52 1.16 4.60
N CYS A 209 5.02 0.86 3.41
CA CYS A 209 4.04 -0.21 3.24
C CYS A 209 4.71 -1.59 3.32
N ILE A 210 4.10 -2.51 4.05
CA ILE A 210 4.53 -3.90 4.25
C ILE A 210 3.59 -4.81 3.46
N PHE A 211 4.09 -5.44 2.41
CA PHE A 211 3.32 -6.41 1.62
C PHE A 211 3.69 -7.84 1.99
N GLU A 212 2.68 -8.67 2.21
CA GLU A 212 2.85 -10.10 2.35
C GLU A 212 3.19 -10.72 1.01
N GLY A 213 4.44 -11.16 0.83
CA GLY A 213 4.83 -12.03 -0.27
C GLY A 213 4.35 -13.44 0.04
N ARG A 214 5.27 -14.32 0.45
CA ARG A 214 4.91 -15.67 0.89
C ARG A 214 4.30 -15.73 2.28
N GLY A 215 4.44 -14.67 3.08
CA GLY A 215 3.98 -14.67 4.47
C GLY A 215 4.79 -15.56 5.40
N TRP A 216 4.35 -15.69 6.64
CA TRP A 216 5.10 -16.43 7.67
C TRP A 216 5.16 -17.94 7.43
N ASP A 217 4.10 -18.52 6.87
CA ASP A 217 3.86 -19.97 6.85
C ASP A 217 4.57 -20.75 5.75
N TYR A 218 5.37 -20.06 4.93
CA TYR A 218 6.03 -20.64 3.77
C TYR A 218 7.52 -20.27 3.76
N ILE A 219 8.33 -21.13 3.14
CA ILE A 219 9.76 -20.89 2.99
C ILE A 219 9.98 -19.90 1.84
N GLY A 220 10.79 -18.88 2.09
CA GLY A 220 11.29 -17.98 1.05
C GLY A 220 12.08 -18.71 -0.04
N GLU A 221 11.90 -18.33 -1.30
CA GLU A 221 12.64 -18.91 -2.43
C GLU A 221 13.97 -18.18 -2.67
N ARG A 222 14.89 -18.87 -3.33
CA ARG A 222 16.25 -18.41 -3.56
C ARG A 222 16.59 -18.60 -5.04
N SER A 223 17.20 -17.60 -5.67
CA SER A 223 17.90 -17.80 -6.95
C SER A 223 19.03 -18.83 -6.74
N THR A 224 19.10 -19.81 -7.65
CA THR A 224 19.83 -21.07 -7.50
C THR A 224 21.28 -20.97 -7.00
N ASN A 225 21.67 -21.98 -6.21
CA ASN A 225 23.03 -22.42 -5.86
C ASN A 225 23.98 -21.53 -5.06
N LEU A 226 23.63 -20.28 -4.72
CA LEU A 226 24.68 -19.43 -4.18
C LEU A 226 25.12 -19.63 -2.72
N PHE A 227 24.39 -20.17 -1.73
CA PHE A 227 25.00 -20.38 -0.39
C PHE A 227 24.23 -21.45 0.41
N ASP A 228 24.85 -22.61 0.63
CA ASP A 228 24.35 -23.66 1.52
C ASP A 228 24.79 -23.39 2.96
N ASN A 229 24.22 -22.33 3.56
CA ASN A 229 24.24 -22.21 5.00
C ASN A 229 22.92 -22.79 5.52
N SER A 230 22.96 -24.05 5.97
CA SER A 230 21.83 -24.75 6.59
C SER A 230 21.10 -23.92 7.65
N THR A 231 21.81 -23.00 8.31
CA THR A 231 21.29 -22.08 9.33
C THR A 231 20.26 -21.06 8.80
N LEU A 232 20.35 -20.65 7.54
CA LEU A 232 19.49 -19.59 6.97
C LEU A 232 18.40 -20.09 6.03
N LYS A 233 18.33 -21.41 5.81
CA LYS A 233 17.32 -22.05 4.96
C LYS A 233 15.89 -21.68 5.37
N PHE A 234 15.65 -21.61 6.67
CA PHE A 234 14.32 -21.34 7.24
C PHE A 234 14.16 -19.90 7.74
N ALA A 235 15.12 -19.01 7.48
CA ALA A 235 15.04 -17.63 7.96
C ALA A 235 13.84 -16.89 7.37
N LEU A 236 13.26 -15.98 8.17
CA LEU A 236 12.25 -15.05 7.70
C LEU A 236 12.90 -14.07 6.72
N ARG A 237 12.40 -13.98 5.48
CA ARG A 237 12.99 -13.13 4.44
C ARG A 237 12.21 -11.85 4.24
N VAL A 238 12.90 -10.72 4.36
CA VAL A 238 12.34 -9.39 4.14
C VAL A 238 13.12 -8.71 3.01
N GLU A 239 12.40 -8.26 1.99
CA GLU A 239 12.94 -7.51 0.86
C GLU A 239 12.60 -6.03 1.03
N LEU A 240 13.60 -5.17 1.01
CA LEU A 240 13.43 -3.72 1.06
C LEU A 240 13.46 -3.19 -0.38
N VAL A 241 12.40 -2.50 -0.80
CA VAL A 241 12.19 -2.08 -2.18
C VAL A 241 12.21 -0.56 -2.26
N SER A 242 13.25 0.00 -2.88
CA SER A 242 13.29 1.44 -3.14
C SER A 242 12.59 1.80 -4.45
N LEU A 243 11.94 2.96 -4.43
CA LEU A 243 11.25 3.55 -5.57
C LEU A 243 12.08 4.67 -6.24
N GLU A 244 13.20 5.09 -5.65
CA GLU A 244 14.05 6.17 -6.17
C GLU A 244 15.56 5.85 -6.08
N GLU A 245 16.36 6.52 -6.91
CA GLU A 245 17.84 6.56 -6.84
C GLU A 245 18.30 7.41 -5.65
N SER A 246 18.02 6.92 -4.44
CA SER A 246 18.52 7.50 -3.21
C SER A 246 19.91 6.93 -2.89
N SER A 247 20.85 7.79 -2.49
CA SER A 247 22.13 7.37 -1.90
C SER A 247 21.96 6.71 -0.52
N GLN A 248 20.75 6.77 0.05
CA GLN A 248 20.39 6.20 1.33
C GLN A 248 19.57 4.91 1.13
N LYS A 249 20.21 3.78 1.43
CA LYS A 249 19.68 2.41 1.30
C LYS A 249 18.42 2.12 2.15
N PHE A 250 18.15 2.93 3.18
CA PHE A 250 17.04 2.74 4.12
C PHE A 250 16.33 4.06 4.41
N THR A 251 15.03 4.15 4.10
CA THR A 251 14.20 5.28 4.55
C THR A 251 13.80 5.09 6.03
N PRO A 252 13.54 6.17 6.79
CA PRO A 252 13.01 6.08 8.15
C PRO A 252 11.72 5.23 8.23
N GLU A 253 10.88 5.30 7.19
CA GLU A 253 9.63 4.58 7.07
C GLU A 253 9.87 3.08 6.91
N MET A 254 10.86 2.68 6.09
CA MET A 254 11.27 1.29 5.95
C MET A 254 11.77 0.72 7.28
N ASN A 255 12.62 1.46 7.99
CA ASN A 255 13.16 1.02 9.29
C ASN A 255 12.05 0.83 10.32
N THR A 256 11.12 1.79 10.41
CA THR A 256 9.94 1.69 11.28
C THR A 256 9.12 0.44 10.95
N SER A 257 8.87 0.21 9.67
CA SER A 257 8.06 -0.92 9.20
C SER A 257 8.73 -2.26 9.42
N LEU A 258 10.06 -2.32 9.26
CA LEU A 258 10.85 -3.52 9.58
C LEU A 258 10.74 -3.83 11.07
N THR A 259 10.93 -2.84 11.95
CA THR A 259 10.76 -3.01 13.39
C THR A 259 9.36 -3.53 13.74
N LEU A 260 8.31 -2.88 13.22
CA LEU A 260 6.92 -3.29 13.45
C LEU A 260 6.64 -4.73 12.98
N LEU A 261 7.13 -5.11 11.80
CA LEU A 261 6.98 -6.47 11.28
C LEU A 261 7.65 -7.50 12.19
N LEU A 262 8.86 -7.21 12.68
CA LEU A 262 9.61 -8.13 13.54
C LEU A 262 9.00 -8.23 14.93
N GLU A 263 8.53 -7.12 15.50
CA GLU A 263 7.78 -7.10 16.76
C GLU A 263 6.49 -7.91 16.67
N GLU A 264 5.69 -7.69 15.61
CA GLU A 264 4.47 -8.47 15.40
C GLU A 264 4.82 -9.95 15.22
N SER A 265 5.85 -10.28 14.44
CA SER A 265 6.32 -11.66 14.25
C SER A 265 6.69 -12.36 15.56
N VAL A 266 7.29 -11.64 16.51
CA VAL A 266 7.59 -12.16 17.86
C VAL A 266 6.30 -12.34 18.66
N LYS A 267 5.43 -11.33 18.66
CA LYS A 267 4.15 -11.33 19.37
C LYS A 267 3.24 -12.49 18.94
N ILE A 268 3.20 -12.81 17.64
CA ILE A 268 2.40 -13.93 17.10
C ILE A 268 3.14 -15.28 17.14
N GLY A 269 4.31 -15.36 17.78
CA GLY A 269 5.06 -16.61 17.98
C GLY A 269 5.73 -17.17 16.72
N LYS A 270 5.81 -16.38 15.64
CA LYS A 270 6.49 -16.77 14.40
C LYS A 270 8.00 -16.56 14.46
N LEU A 271 8.49 -15.69 15.35
CA LEU A 271 9.90 -15.34 15.52
C LEU A 271 10.27 -15.38 17.02
N ILE A 272 11.46 -15.87 17.38
CA ILE A 272 11.94 -15.82 18.78
C ILE A 272 12.38 -14.40 19.11
N SER A 273 12.16 -13.92 20.33
CA SER A 273 12.57 -12.58 20.78
C SER A 273 14.07 -12.26 20.65
N LYS A 274 14.94 -13.27 20.66
CA LYS A 274 16.41 -13.16 20.45
C LYS A 274 16.83 -13.63 19.06
N TYR A 275 16.11 -13.20 18.02
CA TYR A 275 16.43 -13.53 16.63
C TYR A 275 17.75 -12.88 16.18
N LYS A 276 18.36 -13.42 15.13
CA LYS A 276 19.55 -12.85 14.46
C LYS A 276 19.15 -12.25 13.11
N VAL A 277 19.55 -11.02 12.85
CA VAL A 277 19.36 -10.38 11.54
C VAL A 277 20.62 -10.52 10.69
N TYR A 278 20.44 -10.89 9.43
CA TYR A 278 21.47 -11.00 8.43
C TYR A 278 21.12 -10.12 7.24
N GLU A 279 22.08 -9.35 6.76
CA GLU A 279 21.96 -8.59 5.51
C GLU A 279 22.62 -9.36 4.38
N PHE A 280 21.95 -9.45 3.23
CA PHE A 280 22.54 -9.94 2.00
C PHE A 280 23.22 -8.77 1.27
N ASP A 281 24.54 -8.78 1.25
CA ASP A 281 25.38 -7.73 0.66
C ASP A 281 25.67 -8.01 -0.83
N GLU A 282 26.12 -6.99 -1.58
CA GLU A 282 26.43 -7.02 -3.02
C GLU A 282 27.53 -8.04 -3.40
N GLU A 283 28.37 -8.42 -2.44
CA GLU A 283 29.32 -9.54 -2.58
C GLU A 283 28.67 -10.93 -2.42
N TYR A 284 27.35 -10.98 -2.36
CA TYR A 284 26.54 -12.16 -2.08
C TYR A 284 26.82 -12.81 -0.71
N LYS A 285 27.39 -12.07 0.25
CA LYS A 285 27.72 -12.57 1.59
C LYS A 285 26.64 -12.16 2.60
N TYR A 286 26.31 -13.07 3.52
CA TYR A 286 25.51 -12.72 4.69
C TYR A 286 26.39 -12.06 5.74
N ARG A 287 26.17 -10.78 6.00
CA ARG A 287 26.77 -10.09 7.15
C ARG A 287 25.75 -10.05 8.27
N ARG A 288 26.15 -10.45 9.48
CA ARG A 288 25.29 -10.26 10.66
C ARG A 288 25.12 -8.76 10.87
N TRP A 289 23.89 -8.30 11.00
CA TRP A 289 23.62 -6.94 11.44
C TRP A 289 24.08 -6.80 12.89
N LEU A 290 25.09 -5.96 13.12
CA LEU A 290 25.76 -5.81 14.42
C LEU A 290 25.21 -4.65 15.24
N THR A 291 24.48 -3.72 14.63
CA THR A 291 23.86 -2.59 15.31
C THR A 291 22.37 -2.88 15.58
N PRO A 292 21.83 -2.55 16.75
CA PRO A 292 20.40 -2.64 16.99
C PRO A 292 19.66 -1.68 16.05
N LEU A 293 18.49 -2.11 15.56
CA LEU A 293 17.47 -1.21 15.01
C LEU A 293 17.11 -0.21 16.11
N HIS A 294 17.67 1.00 16.07
CA HIS A 294 17.38 2.11 16.98
C HIS A 294 16.95 3.31 16.15
#